data_AF-A0A8X6S991-F1
#
_entry.id   AF-A0A8X6S991-F1
#
_cell.length_a   1.000
_cell.length_b   1.000
_cell.length_c   1.000
_cell.angle_alpha   90.00
_cell.angle_beta   90.00
_cell.angle_gamma   90.00
#
_symmetry.space_group_name_H-M   'P 1'
#
loop_
_entity.id
_entity.type
_entity.pdbx_description
1 polymer ?
#
loop_
_entity_poly.entity_id
_entity_poly.type
_entity_poly.pdbx_seq_one_letter_code
_entity_poly.pdbx_strand_id
1 'polypeptide(L)'
;MLPLDAGGYDGRRGRSHSPQCTTSLSVRTIRRRLQQSGLSAKRPLLGLPLTQNHRRLRRQWRHVRRMCVSEWNKGVFTDESRIDPITPRWSDSNLDTPWR
;
A
#
# COMPACT_ATOMS: atom_id res chain seq x y z
N MET A 1 -17.18 26.84 -73.19
CA MET A 1 -17.64 25.53 -72.72
C MET A 1 -16.86 25.22 -71.44
N LEU A 2 -17.44 25.49 -70.27
CA LEU A 2 -16.99 24.97 -68.96
C LEU A 2 -17.80 23.67 -68.68
N PRO A 3 -17.53 22.79 -67.67
CA PRO A 3 -16.97 23.13 -66.35
C PRO A 3 -16.30 21.97 -65.49
N LEU A 4 -15.99 22.28 -64.20
CA LEU A 4 -15.88 21.38 -63.00
C LEU A 4 -14.65 20.44 -62.91
N ASP A 5 -13.96 20.21 -61.78
CA ASP A 5 -14.01 20.73 -60.41
C ASP A 5 -12.78 20.22 -59.61
N ALA A 6 -12.60 20.82 -58.43
CA ALA A 6 -12.05 20.22 -57.21
C ALA A 6 -10.57 19.80 -57.11
N GLY A 7 -9.90 20.31 -56.07
CA GLY A 7 -8.77 19.57 -55.48
C GLY A 7 -7.68 20.38 -54.79
N GLY A 8 -8.02 21.46 -54.07
CA GLY A 8 -7.10 22.02 -53.09
C GLY A 8 -6.87 21.01 -51.97
N TYR A 9 -5.68 20.41 -51.91
CA TYR A 9 -5.21 19.73 -50.71
C TYR A 9 -4.09 20.59 -50.11
N ASP A 10 -4.47 21.41 -49.15
CA ASP A 10 -3.55 22.14 -48.31
C ASP A 10 -2.84 21.14 -47.40
N GLY A 11 -1.55 20.91 -47.65
CA GLY A 11 -0.68 20.08 -46.83
C GLY A 11 -0.34 20.69 -45.47
N ARG A 12 -1.32 21.25 -44.74
CA ARG A 12 -1.17 21.58 -43.33
C ARG A 12 -1.10 20.29 -42.54
N ARG A 13 0.13 19.76 -42.40
CA ARG A 13 0.48 18.80 -41.36
C ARG A 13 0.10 19.41 -40.02
N GLY A 14 -1.10 19.07 -39.55
CA GLY A 14 -1.56 19.33 -38.21
C GLY A 14 -0.51 18.78 -37.26
N ARG A 15 0.24 19.69 -36.64
CA ARG A 15 1.08 19.38 -35.50
C ARG A 15 0.13 18.85 -34.43
N SER A 16 0.14 17.54 -34.24
CA SER A 16 -0.56 16.87 -33.15
C SER A 16 0.08 17.32 -31.83
N HIS A 17 -0.25 18.53 -31.39
CA HIS A 17 -0.15 18.86 -29.98
C HIS A 17 -1.18 17.98 -29.29
N SER A 18 -0.73 16.80 -28.86
CA SER A 18 -1.31 16.18 -27.68
C SER A 18 -1.29 17.28 -26.62
N PRO A 19 -2.45 17.78 -26.15
CA PRO A 19 -2.44 18.66 -25.00
C PRO A 19 -1.93 17.76 -23.88
N GLN A 20 -0.65 17.90 -23.53
CA GLN A 20 -0.15 17.37 -22.29
C GLN A 20 -0.98 18.04 -21.21
N CYS A 21 -2.01 17.33 -20.80
CA CYS A 21 -2.95 17.71 -19.78
C CYS A 21 -2.16 17.72 -18.46
N THR A 22 -1.42 18.79 -18.21
CA THR A 22 -0.85 19.11 -16.91
C THR A 22 -1.95 19.64 -15.98
N THR A 23 -3.13 19.01 -16.02
CA THR A 23 -4.25 19.42 -15.17
C THR A 23 -3.93 18.99 -13.76
N SER A 24 -3.55 19.94 -12.92
CA SER A 24 -3.50 19.74 -11.48
C SER A 24 -4.90 19.37 -11.00
N LEU A 25 -5.11 18.11 -10.65
CA LEU A 25 -6.38 17.66 -10.12
C LEU A 25 -6.53 18.16 -8.68
N SER A 26 -7.73 18.66 -8.34
CA SER A 26 -8.03 18.98 -6.94
C SER A 26 -7.99 17.72 -6.07
N VAL A 27 -7.61 17.88 -4.81
CA VAL A 27 -7.65 16.79 -3.80
C VAL A 27 -9.05 16.16 -3.71
N ARG A 28 -10.11 16.96 -3.90
CA ARG A 28 -11.50 16.50 -3.93
C ARG A 28 -11.74 15.53 -5.09
N THR A 29 -11.23 15.84 -6.28
CA THR A 29 -11.32 14.98 -7.46
C THR A 29 -10.58 13.66 -7.24
N ILE A 30 -9.39 13.72 -6.65
CA ILE A 30 -8.60 12.53 -6.30
C ILE A 30 -9.36 11.65 -5.32
N ARG A 31 -9.88 12.22 -4.23
CA ARG A 31 -10.66 11.47 -3.21
C ARG A 31 -11.91 10.82 -3.79
N ARG A 32 -12.64 11.52 -4.66
CA ARG A 32 -13.84 10.96 -5.31
C ARG A 32 -13.49 9.75 -6.18
N ARG A 33 -12.42 9.83 -6.97
CA ARG A 33 -11.96 8.72 -7.82
C ARG A 33 -11.48 7.52 -7.00
N LEU A 34 -10.77 7.75 -5.90
CA LEU A 34 -10.38 6.68 -4.98
C LEU A 34 -11.61 5.99 -4.36
N GLN A 35 -12.61 6.75 -3.92
CA GLN A 35 -13.84 6.19 -3.37
C GLN A 35 -14.65 5.40 -4.42
N GLN A 36 -14.79 5.93 -5.64
CA GLN A 36 -15.48 5.26 -6.75
C GLN A 36 -14.81 3.94 -7.14
N SER A 37 -13.51 3.81 -6.95
CA SER A 37 -12.74 2.58 -7.18
C SER A 37 -12.64 1.68 -5.94
N GLY A 38 -13.31 2.03 -4.83
CA GLY A 38 -13.28 1.26 -3.59
C GLY A 38 -11.96 1.36 -2.80
N LEU A 39 -11.09 2.31 -3.15
CA LEU A 39 -9.82 2.53 -2.47
C LEU A 39 -10.00 3.45 -1.26
N SER A 40 -9.53 2.98 -0.11
CA SER A 40 -9.47 3.73 1.14
C SER A 40 -8.04 3.77 1.67
N ALA A 41 -7.69 4.88 2.32
CA ALA A 41 -6.42 4.97 3.02
C ALA A 41 -6.44 4.04 4.25
N LYS A 42 -5.37 3.26 4.42
CA LYS A 42 -5.13 2.45 5.62
C LYS A 42 -3.85 2.91 6.29
N ARG A 43 -3.79 2.81 7.61
CA ARG A 43 -2.53 2.99 8.35
C ARG A 43 -1.58 1.85 7.94
N PRO A 44 -0.33 2.16 7.51
CA PRO A 44 0.64 1.13 7.24
C PRO A 44 0.93 0.35 8.52
N LEU A 45 1.12 -0.96 8.41
CA LEU A 45 1.58 -1.77 9.53
C LEU A 45 3.01 -1.36 9.86
N LEU A 46 3.21 -0.82 11.07
CA LEU A 46 4.55 -0.60 11.61
C LEU A 46 5.11 -1.95 12.03
N GLY A 47 6.10 -2.43 11.28
CA GLY A 47 6.73 -3.72 11.55
C GLY A 47 8.11 -3.79 10.93
N LEU A 48 8.95 -4.66 11.49
CA LEU A 48 10.27 -4.93 10.96
C LEU A 48 10.14 -5.48 9.53
N PRO A 49 10.81 -4.88 8.52
CA PRO A 49 10.81 -5.41 7.17
C PRO A 49 11.37 -6.84 7.16
N LEU A 50 10.49 -7.83 6.93
CA LEU A 50 10.93 -9.21 6.81
C LEU A 50 11.47 -9.43 5.40
N THR A 51 12.73 -9.87 5.32
CA THR A 51 13.32 -10.42 4.10
C THR A 51 12.50 -11.63 3.63
N GLN A 52 12.61 -11.98 2.34
CA GLN A 52 11.90 -13.12 1.78
C GLN A 52 12.27 -14.44 2.49
N ASN A 53 13.53 -14.59 2.90
CA ASN A 53 13.99 -15.75 3.66
C ASN A 53 13.30 -15.83 5.04
N HIS A 54 13.23 -14.71 5.78
CA HIS A 54 12.53 -14.66 7.07
C HIS A 54 11.06 -15.07 6.92
N ARG A 55 10.37 -14.62 5.86
CA ARG A 55 8.97 -15.01 5.61
C ARG A 55 8.82 -16.50 5.34
N ARG A 56 9.75 -17.11 4.60
CA ARG A 56 9.75 -18.55 4.33
C ARG A 56 9.96 -19.35 5.62
N LEU A 57 11.01 -19.02 6.37
CA LEU A 57 11.36 -19.73 7.60
C LEU A 57 10.27 -19.61 8.66
N ARG A 58 9.72 -18.41 8.89
CA ARG A 58 8.61 -18.23 9.85
C ARG A 58 7.36 -19.01 9.44
N ARG A 59 7.05 -19.09 8.14
CA ARG A 59 5.94 -19.93 7.66
C ARG A 59 6.22 -21.40 7.91
N GLN A 60 7.38 -21.91 7.51
CA GLN A 60 7.76 -23.30 7.72
C GLN A 60 7.72 -23.68 9.20
N TRP A 61 8.32 -22.84 10.06
CA TRP A 61 8.29 -23.01 11.51
C TRP A 61 6.86 -23.10 12.06
N ARG A 62 5.97 -22.21 11.62
CA ARG A 62 4.55 -22.25 11.98
C ARG A 62 3.91 -23.56 11.50
N HIS A 63 4.15 -23.97 10.26
CA HIS A 63 3.56 -25.20 9.72
C HIS A 63 3.93 -26.43 10.55
N VAL A 64 5.19 -26.56 10.94
CA VAL A 64 5.69 -27.68 11.75
C VAL A 64 5.10 -27.66 13.16
N ARG A 65 4.95 -26.47 13.77
CA ARG A 65 4.48 -26.33 15.17
C ARG A 65 2.98 -26.07 15.33
N ARG A 66 2.19 -26.17 14.25
CA ARG A 66 0.74 -25.89 14.27
C ARG A 66 -0.05 -26.75 15.27
N MET A 67 0.38 -27.97 15.53
CA MET A 67 -0.33 -28.94 16.39
C MET A 67 0.36 -29.17 17.74
N CYS A 68 1.53 -28.59 18.00
CA CYS A 68 2.28 -28.79 19.24
C CYS A 68 1.82 -27.87 20.38
N VAL A 69 0.50 -27.68 20.54
CA VAL A 69 -0.02 -26.79 21.58
C VAL A 69 0.36 -27.29 22.99
N SER A 70 0.38 -28.61 23.17
CA SER A 70 0.79 -29.27 24.41
C SER A 70 2.28 -29.09 24.75
N GLU A 71 3.12 -28.73 23.78
CA GLU A 71 4.56 -28.53 23.99
C GLU A 71 4.91 -27.13 24.48
N TRP A 72 4.02 -26.14 24.32
CA TRP A 72 4.30 -24.77 24.79
C TRP A 72 4.50 -24.70 26.29
N ASN A 73 3.79 -25.54 27.06
CA ASN A 73 3.93 -25.61 28.51
C ASN A 73 5.29 -26.17 28.98
N LYS A 74 6.07 -26.76 28.06
CA LYS A 74 7.39 -27.34 28.36
C LYS A 74 8.53 -26.39 27.99
N GLY A 75 8.25 -25.34 27.23
CA GLY A 75 9.25 -24.38 26.77
C GLY A 75 9.42 -23.23 27.76
N VAL A 76 10.67 -22.93 28.12
CA VAL A 76 11.01 -21.67 28.78
C VAL A 76 11.53 -20.70 27.71
N PHE A 77 10.87 -19.56 27.58
CA PHE A 77 11.29 -18.50 26.66
C PHE A 77 12.17 -17.48 27.41
N THR A 78 13.18 -16.96 26.72
CA THR A 78 14.06 -15.91 27.22
C THR A 78 14.14 -14.81 26.17
N ASP A 79 14.17 -13.55 26.63
CA ASP A 79 14.35 -12.37 25.81
C ASP A 79 14.90 -11.23 26.68
N GLU A 80 15.55 -10.26 26.05
CA GLU A 80 16.05 -9.05 26.72
C GLU A 80 15.20 -7.86 26.32
N SER A 81 14.67 -7.14 27.30
CA SER A 81 13.93 -5.90 27.06
C SER A 81 14.58 -4.74 27.81
N ARG A 82 14.55 -3.57 27.18
CA ARG A 82 14.95 -2.32 27.83
C ARG A 82 13.77 -1.81 28.64
N ILE A 83 14.02 -1.48 29.90
CA ILE A 83 13.01 -0.89 30.78
C ILE A 83 13.38 0.57 30.97
N ASP A 84 12.57 1.46 30.41
CA ASP A 84 12.73 2.90 30.59
C ASP A 84 12.04 3.33 31.90
N PRO A 85 12.75 3.90 32.88
CA PRO A 85 12.23 4.11 34.23
C PRO A 85 11.20 5.24 34.37
N ILE A 86 10.94 6.01 33.32
CA ILE A 86 10.13 7.24 33.37
C ILE A 86 8.80 7.10 32.61
N THR A 87 8.66 6.11 31.73
CA THR A 87 7.40 5.86 31.00
C THR A 87 6.51 4.92 31.82
N PRO A 88 5.30 5.33 32.24
CA PRO A 88 4.35 4.41 32.84
C PRO A 88 4.12 3.22 31.90
N ARG A 89 4.02 1.99 32.43
CA ARG A 89 3.83 0.76 31.63
C ARG A 89 2.66 0.80 30.63
N TRP A 90 1.76 1.76 30.75
CA TRP A 90 0.57 1.96 29.93
C TRP A 90 0.68 3.12 28.93
N SER A 91 1.81 3.85 28.90
CA SER A 91 2.00 4.98 27.98
C SER A 91 2.25 4.58 26.53
N ASP A 92 2.28 3.28 26.24
CA ASP A 92 2.13 2.73 24.88
C ASP A 92 0.65 2.77 24.41
N SER A 93 -0.04 3.87 24.66
CA SER A 93 -1.42 4.15 24.22
C SER A 93 -1.51 4.47 22.72
N ASN A 94 -0.84 3.66 21.91
CA ASN A 94 -1.09 3.53 20.47
C ASN A 94 -1.56 2.12 20.07
N LEU A 95 -1.78 1.20 21.04
CA LEU A 95 -2.28 -0.14 20.77
C LEU A 95 -3.70 -0.41 21.28
N ASP A 96 -4.42 0.60 21.74
CA ASP A 96 -5.82 0.46 22.15
C ASP A 96 -6.76 0.49 20.93
N THR A 97 -6.55 -0.44 20.01
CA THR A 97 -7.59 -0.89 19.09
C THR A 97 -7.73 -2.39 19.26
N PRO A 98 -8.85 -2.90 19.80
CA PRO A 98 -9.11 -4.32 19.81
C PRO A 98 -9.31 -4.73 18.35
N TRP A 99 -8.44 -5.60 17.86
CA TRP A 99 -8.59 -6.23 16.55
C TRP A 99 -10.03 -6.75 16.38
N ARG A 100 -10.81 -6.10 15.51
CA ARG A 100 -12.08 -6.63 14.97
C ARG A 100 -11.80 -7.28 13.62
#